data_AF-A0A1F3BMW4-F1
#
_entry.id   AF-A0A1F3BMW4-F1
#
_cell.length_a   1.000
_cell.length_b   1.000
_cell.length_c   1.000
_cell.angle_alpha   90.00
_cell.angle_beta   90.00
_cell.angle_gamma   90.00
#
_symmetry.space_group_name_H-M   'P 1'
#
loop_
_entity.id
_entity.type
_entity.pdbx_description
1 polymer ?
#
loop_
_entity_poly.entity_id
_entity_poly.type
_entity_poly.pdbx_seq_one_letter_code
_entity_poly.pdbx_strand_id
1 'polypeptide(L)'
;MQAFSKFLIKSIIYTILISIVSFILFQSVLKNYYFPLFWFLLFFIAILTTTFHLYLIRLSEKEFSKFSSNFILISGIKMMIYLVFIISYSFLNPKQAVTFLISFLILYFLYTFFEVIMLIAFYKNQKK
;
A
#
# COMPACT_ATOMS: atom_id res chain seq x y z
N MET A 1 -11.98 -17.70 -5.91
CA MET A 1 -11.29 -17.88 -4.60
C MET A 1 -9.76 -18.02 -4.71
N GLN A 2 -9.18 -18.71 -5.71
CA GLN A 2 -7.71 -18.91 -5.77
C GLN A 2 -6.88 -17.63 -5.99
N ALA A 3 -7.37 -16.65 -6.77
CA ALA A 3 -6.67 -15.38 -7.00
C ALA A 3 -6.56 -14.51 -5.74
N PHE A 4 -7.61 -14.52 -4.91
CA PHE A 4 -7.70 -13.82 -3.63
C PHE A 4 -6.62 -14.30 -2.65
N SER A 5 -6.56 -15.60 -2.41
CA SER A 5 -5.63 -16.20 -1.45
C SER A 5 -4.18 -16.01 -1.89
N LYS A 6 -3.92 -16.11 -3.21
CA LYS A 6 -2.59 -15.87 -3.79
C LYS A 6 -2.14 -14.42 -3.63
N PHE A 7 -3.05 -13.45 -3.77
CA PHE A 7 -2.75 -12.05 -3.54
C PHE A 7 -2.45 -11.78 -2.06
N LEU A 8 -3.29 -12.27 -1.15
CA LEU A 8 -3.06 -12.09 0.30
C LEU A 8 -1.70 -12.65 0.74
N ILE A 9 -1.35 -13.87 0.33
CA ILE A 9 -0.06 -14.48 0.66
C ILE A 9 1.08 -13.61 0.16
N LYS A 10 1.01 -13.14 -1.09
CA LYS A 10 2.04 -12.26 -1.66
C LYS A 10 2.13 -10.92 -0.95
N SER A 11 1.00 -10.33 -0.57
CA SER A 11 0.97 -9.07 0.18
C SER A 11 1.60 -9.26 1.56
N ILE A 12 1.29 -10.35 2.25
CA ILE A 12 1.88 -10.67 3.56
C ILE A 12 3.39 -10.86 3.44
N ILE A 13 3.85 -11.64 2.45
CA ILE A 13 5.30 -11.83 2.21
C ILE A 13 5.97 -10.49 1.90
N TYR A 14 5.34 -9.65 1.09
CA TYR A 14 5.86 -8.33 0.75
C TYR A 14 5.97 -7.41 1.97
N THR A 15 4.93 -7.38 2.81
CA THR A 15 4.91 -6.65 4.08
C THR A 15 5.99 -7.16 5.04
N ILE A 16 6.19 -8.48 5.13
CA ILE A 16 7.25 -9.08 5.95
C ILE A 16 8.64 -8.67 5.44
N LEU A 17 8.87 -8.73 4.12
CA LEU A 17 10.14 -8.30 3.53
C LEU A 17 10.43 -6.83 3.83
N ILE A 18 9.45 -5.94 3.65
CA ILE A 18 9.60 -4.53 3.99
C ILE A 18 9.90 -4.37 5.48
N SER A 19 9.19 -5.09 6.37
CA SER A 19 9.42 -4.98 7.81
C SER A 19 10.84 -5.37 8.22
N ILE A 20 11.40 -6.42 7.62
CA ILE A 20 12.77 -6.89 7.90
C ILE A 20 13.78 -5.85 7.41
N VAL A 21 13.61 -5.35 6.18
CA VAL A 21 14.50 -4.33 5.61
C VAL A 21 14.43 -3.04 6.43
N SER A 22 13.24 -2.58 6.79
CA SER A 22 13.05 -1.40 7.63
C SER A 22 13.64 -1.58 9.01
N PHE A 23 13.49 -2.76 9.63
CA PHE A 23 14.11 -3.05 10.94
C PHE A 23 15.64 -2.92 10.88
N ILE A 24 16.28 -3.51 9.86
CA ILE A 24 17.73 -3.43 9.67
C ILE A 24 18.17 -1.98 9.44
N LEU A 25 17.43 -1.23 8.61
CA LEU A 25 17.73 0.17 8.30
C LEU A 25 17.62 1.07 9.54
N PHE A 26 16.58 0.90 10.36
CA PHE A 26 16.42 1.68 11.58
C PHE A 26 17.43 1.33 12.67
N GLN A 27 17.95 0.10 12.70
CA GLN A 27 19.00 -0.28 13.66
C GLN A 27 20.40 0.18 13.24
N SER A 28 20.64 0.36 11.94
CA SER A 28 21.95 0.71 11.39
C SER A 28 22.07 2.21 11.08
N VAL A 29 21.54 2.63 9.93
CA VAL A 29 21.78 3.95 9.34
C VAL A 29 20.79 5.01 9.83
N LEU A 30 19.54 4.61 10.09
CA LEU A 30 18.41 5.52 10.34
C LEU A 30 18.00 5.58 11.81
N LYS A 31 18.89 5.23 12.74
CA LYS A 31 18.59 5.17 14.19
C LYS A 31 18.03 6.48 14.75
N ASN A 32 18.57 7.62 14.30
CA ASN A 32 18.11 8.95 14.72
C ASN A 32 16.74 9.35 14.12
N TYR A 33 16.29 8.65 13.09
CA TYR A 33 15.03 8.87 12.39
C TYR A 33 13.99 7.81 12.72
N TYR A 34 14.26 6.95 13.70
CA TYR A 34 13.27 5.97 14.15
C TYR A 34 12.10 6.67 14.83
N PHE A 35 10.88 6.32 14.41
CA PHE A 35 9.66 6.73 15.08
C PHE A 35 8.75 5.51 15.24
N PRO A 36 8.20 5.26 16.45
CA PRO A 36 7.38 4.07 16.71
C PRO A 36 6.16 3.94 15.79
N LEU A 37 5.61 5.06 15.31
CA LEU A 37 4.45 5.04 14.41
C LEU A 37 4.76 4.52 13.00
N PHE A 38 6.02 4.30 12.65
CA PHE A 38 6.39 3.71 11.36
C PHE A 38 5.70 2.36 11.14
N TRP A 39 5.65 1.52 12.17
CA TRP A 39 5.01 0.21 12.08
C TRP A 39 3.51 0.32 11.81
N PHE A 40 2.85 1.25 12.50
CA PHE A 40 1.43 1.54 12.25
C PHE A 40 1.20 2.04 10.83
N LEU A 41 2.05 2.94 10.33
CA LEU A 41 2.02 3.43 8.95
C LEU A 41 2.16 2.30 7.93
N LEU A 42 3.11 1.38 8.15
CA LEU A 42 3.33 0.22 7.30
C LEU A 42 2.10 -0.70 7.26
N PHE A 43 1.53 -1.03 8.43
CA PHE A 43 0.30 -1.82 8.50
C PHE A 43 -0.89 -1.12 7.86
N PHE A 44 -1.03 0.19 8.09
CA PHE A 44 -2.09 1.00 7.51
C PHE A 44 -2.06 0.93 5.99
N ILE A 45 -0.91 1.21 5.36
CA ILE A 45 -0.74 1.14 3.90
C ILE A 45 -0.96 -0.28 3.36
N ALA A 46 -0.49 -1.31 4.08
CA ALA A 46 -0.66 -2.71 3.68
C ALA A 46 -2.13 -3.13 3.66
N ILE A 47 -2.88 -2.79 4.72
CA ILE A 47 -4.30 -3.07 4.84
C ILE A 47 -5.09 -2.29 3.79
N LEU A 48 -4.81 -1.01 3.61
CA LEU A 48 -5.48 -0.18 2.61
C LEU A 48 -5.27 -0.74 1.21
N THR A 49 -4.02 -1.05 0.85
CA THR A 49 -3.69 -1.63 -0.45
C THR A 49 -4.38 -2.98 -0.65
N THR A 50 -4.42 -3.80 0.38
CA THR A 50 -5.11 -5.09 0.32
C THR A 50 -6.60 -4.92 0.09
N THR A 51 -7.28 -4.13 0.93
CA THR A 51 -8.73 -3.90 0.81
C THR A 51 -9.12 -3.35 -0.56
N PHE A 52 -8.35 -2.38 -1.07
CA PHE A 52 -8.61 -1.76 -2.36
C PHE A 52 -8.41 -2.73 -3.53
N HIS A 53 -7.33 -3.51 -3.50
CA HIS A 53 -7.08 -4.55 -4.51
C HIS A 53 -8.20 -5.61 -4.52
N LEU A 54 -8.66 -6.02 -3.34
CA LEU A 54 -9.75 -6.99 -3.21
C LEU A 54 -11.08 -6.44 -3.76
N TYR A 55 -11.36 -5.17 -3.48
CA TYR A 55 -12.53 -4.49 -3.99
C TYR A 55 -12.49 -4.40 -5.54
N LEU A 56 -11.32 -4.08 -6.10
CA LEU A 56 -11.09 -4.05 -7.55
C LEU A 56 -11.30 -5.42 -8.21
N ILE A 57 -10.77 -6.50 -7.63
CA ILE A 57 -10.98 -7.86 -8.16
C ILE A 57 -12.47 -8.19 -8.19
N ARG A 58 -13.20 -7.96 -7.08
CA ARG A 58 -14.64 -8.25 -7.01
C ARG A 58 -15.47 -7.48 -8.02
N LEU A 59 -15.10 -6.23 -8.31
CA LEU A 59 -15.75 -5.43 -9.34
C LEU A 59 -15.42 -5.91 -10.75
N SER A 60 -14.17 -6.36 -10.97
CA SER A 60 -13.71 -6.87 -12.26
C SER A 60 -14.39 -8.19 -12.67
N GLU A 61 -14.79 -9.01 -11.70
CA GLU A 61 -15.56 -10.24 -11.93
C GLU A 61 -16.98 -9.95 -12.46
N LYS A 62 -17.55 -8.77 -12.16
CA LYS A 62 -18.90 -8.39 -12.61
C LYS A 62 -18.91 -7.74 -14.00
N GLU A 63 -18.04 -6.76 -14.22
CA GLU A 63 -17.99 -6.02 -15.48
C GLU A 63 -16.55 -5.62 -15.86
N PHE A 64 -15.87 -6.52 -16.56
CA PHE A 64 -14.48 -6.33 -16.98
C PHE A 64 -14.27 -5.08 -17.86
N SER A 65 -15.29 -4.69 -18.65
CA SER A 65 -15.24 -3.50 -19.50
C SER A 65 -15.10 -2.19 -18.73
N LYS A 66 -15.54 -2.14 -17.46
CA LYS A 66 -15.45 -0.97 -16.59
C LYS A 66 -14.26 -0.99 -15.64
N PHE A 67 -13.37 -1.99 -15.75
CA PHE A 67 -12.22 -2.14 -14.86
C PHE A 67 -11.33 -0.89 -14.82
N SER A 68 -11.01 -0.29 -15.99
CA SER A 68 -10.15 0.89 -16.07
C SER A 68 -10.77 2.10 -15.34
N SER A 69 -12.06 2.35 -15.55
CA SER A 69 -12.79 3.43 -14.88
C SER A 69 -12.86 3.23 -13.37
N ASN A 70 -13.18 2.00 -12.92
CA ASN A 70 -13.21 1.66 -11.51
C ASN A 70 -11.82 1.77 -10.87
N PHE A 71 -10.76 1.34 -11.55
CA PHE A 71 -9.38 1.47 -11.09
C PHE A 71 -8.98 2.90 -10.83
N ILE A 72 -9.27 3.82 -11.75
CA ILE A 72 -9.00 5.25 -11.59
C ILE A 72 -9.76 5.82 -10.39
N LEU A 73 -11.06 5.53 -10.29
CA LEU A 73 -11.92 6.03 -9.20
C LEU A 73 -11.45 5.53 -7.83
N ILE A 74 -11.19 4.24 -7.70
CA ILE A 74 -10.75 3.60 -6.46
C ILE A 74 -9.35 4.10 -6.06
N SER A 75 -8.44 4.26 -7.03
CA SER A 75 -7.11 4.86 -6.78
C SER A 75 -7.21 6.32 -6.32
N GLY A 76 -8.13 7.10 -6.89
CA GLY A 76 -8.40 8.46 -6.45
C GLY A 76 -8.90 8.54 -5.01
N ILE A 77 -9.85 7.67 -4.62
CA ILE A 77 -10.34 7.57 -3.24
C ILE A 77 -9.21 7.18 -2.28
N LYS A 78 -8.37 6.21 -2.67
CA LYS A 78 -7.19 5.80 -1.90
C LYS A 78 -6.25 6.97 -1.65
N MET A 79 -6.00 7.77 -2.69
CA MET A 79 -5.15 8.96 -2.59
C MET A 79 -5.74 10.00 -1.63
N MET A 80 -7.07 10.22 -1.66
CA MET A 80 -7.74 11.13 -0.71
C MET A 80 -7.60 10.65 0.73
N ILE A 81 -7.75 9.35 1.00
CA ILE A 81 -7.56 8.77 2.32
C ILE A 81 -6.12 8.99 2.81
N TYR A 82 -5.14 8.80 1.93
CA TYR A 82 -3.74 9.08 2.24
C TYR A 82 -3.48 10.56 2.54
N LEU A 83 -4.06 11.49 1.76
CA LEU A 83 -3.92 12.92 2.02
C LEU A 83 -4.47 13.31 3.40
N VAL A 84 -5.69 12.87 3.72
CA VAL A 84 -6.30 13.14 5.03
C VAL A 84 -5.43 12.57 6.16
N PHE A 85 -4.95 11.34 6.00
CA PHE A 85 -4.10 10.68 6.98
C PHE A 85 -2.78 11.43 7.22
N ILE A 86 -2.10 11.81 6.14
CA ILE A 86 -0.82 12.54 6.20
C ILE A 86 -1.01 13.90 6.86
N ILE A 87 -1.99 14.68 6.41
CA ILE A 87 -2.27 16.01 6.94
C ILE A 87 -2.57 15.90 8.44
N SER A 88 -3.49 15.02 8.83
CA SER A 88 -3.87 14.83 10.23
C SER A 88 -2.67 14.50 11.11
N TYR A 89 -1.79 13.61 10.66
CA TYR A 89 -0.61 13.24 11.44
C TYR A 89 0.44 14.37 11.50
N SER A 90 0.74 15.00 10.37
CA SER A 90 1.74 16.08 10.29
C SER A 90 1.36 17.28 11.13
N PHE A 91 0.07 17.60 11.25
CA PHE A 91 -0.42 18.68 12.12
C PHE A 91 -0.31 18.33 13.61
N LEU A 92 -0.56 17.07 14.00
CA LEU A 92 -0.45 16.64 15.40
C LEU A 92 1.00 16.46 15.87
N ASN A 93 1.91 16.09 14.95
CA ASN A 93 3.30 15.77 15.27
C ASN A 93 4.31 16.49 14.35
N PRO A 94 4.36 17.83 14.37
CA PRO A 94 5.19 18.60 13.44
C PRO A 94 6.69 18.28 13.57
N LYS A 95 7.17 17.93 14.78
CA LYS A 95 8.58 17.55 15.03
C LYS A 95 9.04 16.33 14.23
N GLN A 96 8.13 15.39 13.94
CA GLN A 96 8.43 14.15 13.21
C GLN A 96 7.81 14.15 11.80
N ALA A 97 7.15 15.24 11.40
CA ALA A 97 6.38 15.29 10.16
C ALA A 97 7.24 15.02 8.92
N VAL A 98 8.47 15.55 8.87
CA VAL A 98 9.39 15.33 7.74
C VAL A 98 9.76 13.86 7.61
N THR A 99 10.20 13.23 8.70
CA THR A 99 10.57 11.81 8.74
C THR A 99 9.38 10.91 8.37
N PHE A 100 8.20 11.24 8.89
CA PHE A 100 6.97 10.54 8.56
C PHE A 100 6.60 10.68 7.08
N LEU A 101 6.66 11.89 6.51
CA LEU A 101 6.34 12.14 5.10
C LEU A 101 7.26 11.37 4.16
N ILE A 102 8.57 11.37 4.44
CA ILE A 102 9.55 10.61 3.65
C ILE A 102 9.26 9.11 3.74
N SER A 103 9.01 8.61 4.95
CA SER A 103 8.68 7.19 5.16
C SER A 103 7.38 6.79 4.47
N PHE A 104 6.35 7.64 4.58
CA PHE A 104 5.09 7.48 3.88
C PHE A 104 5.31 7.40 2.37
N LEU A 105 6.09 8.32 1.81
CA LEU A 105 6.31 8.42 0.36
C LEU A 105 7.05 7.19 -0.17
N ILE A 106 8.07 6.71 0.54
CA ILE A 106 8.79 5.47 0.18
C ILE A 106 7.84 4.27 0.22
N LEU A 107 7.09 4.09 1.32
CA LEU A 107 6.14 3.00 1.46
C LEU A 107 5.03 3.08 0.40
N TYR A 108 4.52 4.29 0.13
CA TYR A 108 3.50 4.54 -0.87
C TYR A 108 3.97 4.04 -2.24
N PHE A 109 5.19 4.39 -2.67
CA PHE A 109 5.71 3.92 -3.95
C PHE A 109 5.88 2.40 -3.98
N LEU A 110 6.47 1.82 -2.94
CA LEU A 110 6.66 0.37 -2.83
C LEU A 110 5.33 -0.38 -2.98
N TYR A 111 4.31 -0.01 -2.21
CA TYR A 111 3.00 -0.65 -2.26
C TYR A 111 2.24 -0.35 -3.55
N THR A 112 2.39 0.84 -4.14
CA THR A 112 1.76 1.18 -5.42
C THR A 112 2.35 0.36 -6.56
N PHE A 113 3.69 0.24 -6.64
CA PHE A 113 4.33 -0.63 -7.64
C PHE A 113 3.91 -2.08 -7.47
N PHE A 114 3.91 -2.59 -6.24
CA PHE A 114 3.45 -3.94 -5.94
C PHE A 114 2.00 -4.17 -6.39
N GLU A 115 1.08 -3.26 -6.06
CA GLU A 115 -0.33 -3.33 -6.42
C GLU A 115 -0.52 -3.35 -7.95
N VAL A 116 0.14 -2.44 -8.67
CA VAL A 116 0.05 -2.35 -10.14
C VAL A 116 0.61 -3.60 -10.81
N ILE A 117 1.78 -4.11 -10.38
CA ILE A 117 2.36 -5.35 -10.91
C ILE A 117 1.40 -6.52 -10.72
N MET A 118 0.79 -6.62 -9.53
CA MET A 118 -0.16 -7.68 -9.21
C MET A 118 -1.46 -7.57 -10.00
N LEU A 119 -1.98 -6.36 -10.22
CA LEU A 119 -3.16 -6.12 -11.06
C LEU A 119 -2.90 -6.48 -12.52
N ILE A 120 -1.76 -6.08 -13.08
CA ILE A 120 -1.37 -6.44 -14.45
C ILE A 120 -1.22 -7.97 -14.59
N ALA A 121 -0.59 -8.63 -13.62
CA ALA A 121 -0.44 -10.08 -13.61
C ALA A 121 -1.79 -10.81 -13.52
N PHE A 122 -2.73 -10.29 -12.72
CA PHE A 122 -4.10 -10.81 -12.65
C PHE A 122 -4.82 -10.65 -14.00
N TYR A 123 -4.73 -9.47 -14.61
CA TYR A 123 -5.37 -9.16 -15.88
C TYR A 123 -4.84 -10.03 -17.04
N LYS A 124 -3.52 -10.25 -17.09
CA LYS A 124 -2.90 -11.12 -18.11
C LYS A 124 -3.37 -12.58 -18.01
N ASN A 125 -3.62 -13.07 -16.79
CA ASN A 125 -4.09 -14.45 -16.58
C ASN A 125 -5.58 -14.63 -16.86
N GLN A 126 -6.38 -13.56 -16.86
CA GLN A 126 -7.82 -13.61 -17.20
C GLN A 126 -8.08 -13.55 -18.73
N LYS A 127 -7.13 -13.02 -19.51
CA LYS A 127 -7.24 -12.98 -20.99
C LYS A 127 -6.74 -14.26 -21.69
N LYS A 128 -6.10 -15.18 -20.97
CA LYS A 128 -5.67 -16.49 -21.48
C LYS A 128 -6.73 -17.53 -21.19
#